data_AF-A0A2S7PKL7-F1
#
_entry.id   AF-A0A2S7PKL7-F1
#
_cell.length_a   1.000
_cell.length_b   1.000
_cell.length_c   1.000
_cell.angle_alpha   90.00
_cell.angle_beta   90.00
_cell.angle_gamma   90.00
#
_symmetry.space_group_name_H-M   'P 1'
#
loop_
_entity.id
_entity.type
_entity.pdbx_description
1 polymer ?
#
loop_
_entity_poly.entity_id
_entity_poly.type
_entity_poly.pdbx_seq_one_letter_code
_entity_poly.pdbx_strand_id
1 'polypeptide(L)'
;MSFKLEEVDPVKDFTELIECEWISYENPNQTFFRLFCPIIGDGPNAREESLKESTARQLEWHQSDPTSYWQKIVDPKSKKIAAAALWKICPTNPFAHEEDHSEAYWFPEGGQRDFVTQALQRFDAPRARMGQRPQVYLNIIYTHPDFRRMGLGDMIMDWGINKAKDMGVEMWLDATVYGVPLYKKHGFVVVNENNLTPEATGEVSEEWKKIDKELSPMTMWQMWRPAGGPFQEGVTTKPWEA
;
A
#
# COMPACT_ATOMS: atom_id res chain seq x y z
N MET A 1 14.43 10.16 24.85
CA MET A 1 13.04 10.29 24.38
C MET A 1 12.80 9.17 23.37
N SER A 2 11.70 8.43 23.51
CA SER A 2 11.32 7.35 22.60
C SER A 2 10.51 7.88 21.41
N PHE A 3 10.52 7.15 20.30
CA PHE A 3 9.56 7.35 19.22
C PHE A 3 8.12 7.22 19.72
N LYS A 4 7.20 7.94 19.08
CA LYS A 4 5.77 7.89 19.38
C LYS A 4 4.98 7.67 18.11
N LEU A 5 4.03 6.74 18.17
CA LEU A 5 3.02 6.53 17.15
C LEU A 5 1.85 7.47 17.44
N GLU A 6 1.43 8.21 16.43
CA GLU A 6 0.40 9.24 16.51
C GLU A 6 -0.52 9.12 15.28
N GLU A 7 -1.78 9.50 15.44
CA GLU A 7 -2.68 9.67 14.31
C GLU A 7 -2.23 10.89 13.48
N VAL A 8 -2.40 10.80 12.16
CA VAL A 8 -2.10 11.90 11.25
C VAL A 8 -3.19 12.98 11.37
N ASP A 9 -2.78 14.24 11.49
CA ASP A 9 -3.64 15.41 11.28
C ASP A 9 -3.56 15.79 9.78
N PRO A 10 -4.63 15.57 8.99
CA PRO A 10 -4.58 15.78 7.54
C PRO A 10 -4.29 17.22 7.12
N VAL A 11 -4.53 18.20 8.00
CA VAL A 11 -4.26 19.61 7.70
C VAL A 11 -2.79 19.95 7.93
N LYS A 12 -2.17 19.37 8.97
CA LYS A 12 -0.81 19.75 9.40
C LYS A 12 0.28 18.87 8.81
N ASP A 13 -0.01 17.58 8.64
CA ASP A 13 1.03 16.58 8.44
C ASP A 13 1.15 16.11 7.00
N PHE A 14 0.08 16.22 6.21
CA PHE A 14 -0.07 15.44 4.98
C PHE A 14 0.99 15.76 3.93
N THR A 15 1.45 17.00 3.83
CA THR A 15 2.58 17.35 2.94
C THR A 15 3.87 16.64 3.34
N GLU A 16 4.29 16.73 4.61
CA GLU A 16 5.50 16.06 5.09
C GLU A 16 5.35 14.52 5.04
N LEU A 17 4.14 14.02 5.26
CA LEU A 17 3.79 12.60 5.17
C LEU A 17 4.11 12.05 3.77
N ILE A 18 3.56 12.67 2.72
CA ILE A 18 3.74 12.21 1.33
C ILE A 18 5.18 12.48 0.84
N GLU A 19 5.82 13.56 1.27
CA GLU A 19 7.25 13.77 1.01
C GLU A 19 8.11 12.62 1.58
N CYS A 20 7.84 12.22 2.83
CA CYS A 20 8.52 11.11 3.48
C CYS A 20 8.24 9.77 2.79
N GLU A 21 7.01 9.57 2.31
CA GLU A 21 6.63 8.40 1.51
C GLU A 21 7.50 8.28 0.24
N TRP A 22 7.56 9.36 -0.55
CA TRP A 22 8.34 9.41 -1.78
C TRP A 22 9.83 9.12 -1.52
N ILE A 23 10.43 9.78 -0.53
CA ILE A 23 11.83 9.53 -0.15
C ILE A 23 12.04 8.06 0.24
N SER A 24 11.08 7.46 0.94
CA SER A 24 11.18 6.09 1.42
C SER A 24 11.09 5.06 0.28
N TYR A 25 10.23 5.28 -0.71
CA TYR A 25 10.09 4.39 -1.86
C TYR A 25 11.12 4.64 -2.96
N GLU A 26 11.79 5.79 -2.98
CA GLU A 26 12.88 6.08 -3.92
C GLU A 26 14.25 5.59 -3.43
N ASN A 27 14.37 5.20 -2.16
CA ASN A 27 15.63 4.75 -1.57
C ASN A 27 15.43 3.48 -0.72
N PRO A 28 15.77 2.27 -1.20
CA PRO A 28 16.06 1.97 -2.59
C PRO A 28 14.80 2.15 -3.45
N ASN A 29 14.99 2.42 -4.74
CA ASN A 29 13.89 2.63 -5.66
C ASN A 29 12.99 1.39 -5.76
N GLN A 30 11.71 1.55 -5.41
CA GLN A 30 10.66 0.54 -5.52
C GLN A 30 9.71 0.95 -6.64
N THR A 31 9.94 0.41 -7.84
CA THR A 31 9.28 0.83 -9.09
C THR A 31 7.75 0.74 -9.03
N PHE A 32 7.19 -0.24 -8.31
CA PHE A 32 5.73 -0.39 -8.14
C PHE A 32 5.06 0.89 -7.60
N PHE A 33 5.78 1.70 -6.81
CA PHE A 33 5.28 2.97 -6.28
C PHE A 33 4.81 3.91 -7.40
N ARG A 34 5.41 3.81 -8.60
CA ARG A 34 5.03 4.61 -9.77
C ARG A 34 3.67 4.24 -10.37
N LEU A 35 3.09 3.09 -10.01
CA LEU A 35 1.68 2.81 -10.31
C LEU A 35 0.74 3.80 -9.62
N PHE A 36 1.10 4.30 -8.44
CA PHE A 36 0.27 5.18 -7.61
C PHE A 36 0.74 6.64 -7.63
N CYS A 37 2.05 6.85 -7.76
CA CYS A 37 2.72 8.15 -7.76
C CYS A 37 3.67 8.26 -8.97
N PRO A 38 3.12 8.37 -10.20
CA PRO A 38 3.96 8.55 -11.39
C PRO A 38 4.72 9.86 -11.37
N ILE A 39 5.76 9.95 -12.21
CA ILE A 39 6.36 11.24 -12.58
C ILE A 39 5.82 11.57 -13.97
N ILE A 40 4.98 12.59 -14.06
CA ILE A 40 4.36 13.05 -15.31
C ILE A 40 5.09 14.29 -15.82
N GLY A 41 5.37 14.30 -17.12
CA GLY A 41 6.12 15.36 -17.80
C GLY A 41 7.63 15.07 -17.91
N ASP A 42 8.29 15.80 -18.80
CA ASP A 42 9.73 15.72 -19.10
C ASP A 42 10.51 16.99 -18.70
N GLY A 43 9.79 17.99 -18.17
CA GLY A 43 10.36 19.25 -17.71
C GLY A 43 11.17 19.11 -16.41
N PRO A 44 12.00 20.12 -16.07
CA PRO A 44 12.87 20.09 -14.89
C PRO A 44 12.11 20.01 -13.56
N ASN A 45 10.83 20.38 -13.54
CA ASN A 45 9.98 20.38 -12.34
C ASN A 45 9.03 19.18 -12.26
N ALA A 46 9.06 18.26 -13.24
CA ALA A 46 8.09 17.16 -13.35
C ALA A 46 7.95 16.35 -12.04
N ARG A 47 9.06 16.09 -11.35
CA ARG A 47 9.06 15.39 -10.06
C ARG A 47 8.33 16.17 -8.96
N GLU A 48 8.60 17.46 -8.84
CA GLU A 48 7.98 18.32 -7.81
C GLU A 48 6.49 18.52 -8.07
N GLU A 49 6.12 18.74 -9.34
CA GLU A 49 4.72 18.88 -9.76
C GLU A 49 3.93 17.58 -9.51
N SER A 50 4.53 16.42 -9.80
CA SER A 50 3.90 15.11 -9.54
C SER A 50 3.80 14.79 -8.05
N LEU A 51 4.78 15.21 -7.24
CA LEU A 51 4.68 15.10 -5.78
C LEU A 51 3.54 15.97 -5.25
N LYS A 52 3.40 17.21 -5.73
CA LYS A 52 2.31 18.10 -5.34
C LYS A 52 0.93 17.55 -5.74
N GLU A 53 0.81 17.03 -6.97
CA GLU A 53 -0.39 16.35 -7.46
C GLU A 53 -0.75 15.16 -6.55
N SER A 54 0.20 14.23 -6.37
CA SER A 54 -0.06 13.01 -5.59
C SER A 54 -0.35 13.32 -4.12
N THR A 55 0.22 14.38 -3.56
CA THR A 55 -0.12 14.84 -2.20
C THR A 55 -1.58 15.27 -2.12
N ALA A 56 -2.06 16.08 -3.07
CA ALA A 56 -3.45 16.53 -3.09
C ALA A 56 -4.42 15.36 -3.31
N ARG A 57 -4.10 14.47 -4.25
CA ARG A 57 -4.92 13.29 -4.56
C ARG A 57 -4.98 12.29 -3.41
N GLN A 58 -3.85 11.97 -2.77
CA GLN A 58 -3.86 11.08 -1.62
C GLN A 58 -4.61 11.68 -0.42
N LEU A 59 -4.62 13.00 -0.26
CA LEU A 59 -5.42 13.67 0.76
C LEU A 59 -6.92 13.52 0.46
N GLU A 60 -7.32 13.74 -0.80
CA GLU A 60 -8.69 13.50 -1.25
C GLU A 60 -9.11 12.05 -1.01
N TRP A 61 -8.30 11.07 -1.44
CA TRP A 61 -8.54 9.65 -1.19
C TRP A 61 -8.70 9.31 0.28
N HIS A 62 -7.89 9.92 1.15
CA HIS A 62 -8.02 9.72 2.59
C HIS A 62 -9.32 10.31 3.13
N GLN A 63 -9.71 11.49 2.69
CA GLN A 63 -10.93 12.17 3.14
C GLN A 63 -12.22 11.54 2.60
N SER A 64 -12.17 10.93 1.41
CA SER A 64 -13.33 10.30 0.78
C SER A 64 -13.58 8.87 1.24
N ASP A 65 -12.58 8.19 1.78
CA ASP A 65 -12.67 6.79 2.17
C ASP A 65 -12.83 6.65 3.70
N PRO A 66 -14.01 6.25 4.21
CA PRO A 66 -14.26 6.12 5.64
C PRO A 66 -13.47 4.99 6.31
N THR A 67 -12.86 4.08 5.54
CA THR A 67 -11.99 3.02 6.08
C THR A 67 -10.55 3.51 6.27
N SER A 68 -10.18 4.64 5.67
CA SER A 68 -8.83 5.17 5.62
C SER A 68 -8.35 5.69 6.97
N TYR A 69 -7.29 5.09 7.52
CA TYR A 69 -6.67 5.48 8.79
C TYR A 69 -5.16 5.63 8.65
N TRP A 70 -4.69 6.88 8.66
CA TRP A 70 -3.27 7.19 8.64
C TRP A 70 -2.69 7.36 10.04
N GLN A 71 -1.54 6.73 10.26
CA GLN A 71 -0.73 6.92 11.45
C GLN A 71 0.71 7.22 11.08
N LYS A 72 1.38 8.01 11.91
CA LYS A 72 2.77 8.45 11.74
C LYS A 72 3.58 8.16 13.00
N ILE A 73 4.89 8.05 12.83
CA ILE A 73 5.86 8.04 13.92
C ILE A 73 6.74 9.26 13.77
N VAL A 74 6.83 10.07 14.83
CA VAL A 74 7.65 11.28 14.84
C VAL A 74 8.96 11.03 15.59
N ASP A 75 10.08 11.45 15.00
CA ASP A 75 11.37 11.46 15.68
C ASP A 75 11.39 12.54 16.78
N PRO A 76 11.61 12.17 18.06
CA PRO A 76 11.57 13.12 19.15
C PRO A 76 12.65 14.22 19.07
N LYS A 77 13.74 14.01 18.32
CA LYS A 77 14.83 14.98 18.17
C LYS A 77 14.54 16.02 17.09
N SER A 78 14.34 15.58 15.86
CA SER A 78 14.11 16.44 14.69
C SER A 78 12.68 16.96 14.58
N LYS A 79 11.72 16.31 15.26
CA LYS A 79 10.28 16.52 15.10
C LYS A 79 9.75 16.19 13.71
N LYS A 80 10.53 15.46 12.91
CA LYS A 80 10.15 14.99 11.58
C LYS A 80 9.46 13.63 11.62
N ILE A 81 8.61 13.38 10.64
CA ILE A 81 8.01 12.07 10.38
C ILE A 81 9.13 11.10 10.00
N ALA A 82 9.26 10.04 10.78
CA ALA A 82 10.26 9.00 10.62
C ALA A 82 9.69 7.75 9.92
N ALA A 83 8.41 7.48 10.10
CA ALA A 83 7.68 6.38 9.48
C ALA A 83 6.18 6.68 9.47
N ALA A 84 5.43 6.02 8.61
CA ALA A 84 3.98 6.08 8.65
C ALA A 84 3.35 4.87 7.96
N ALA A 85 2.04 4.71 8.17
CA ALA A 85 1.24 3.69 7.53
C ALA A 85 -0.20 4.18 7.28
N LEU A 86 -0.76 3.72 6.17
CA LEU A 86 -2.18 3.77 5.88
C LEU A 86 -2.79 2.39 6.10
N TRP A 87 -3.71 2.32 7.04
CA TRP A 87 -4.58 1.16 7.23
C TRP A 87 -5.94 1.42 6.59
N LYS A 88 -6.56 0.36 6.04
CA LYS A 88 -7.99 0.32 5.76
C LYS A 88 -8.65 -0.51 6.84
N ILE A 89 -9.55 0.10 7.61
CA ILE A 89 -10.29 -0.53 8.70
C ILE A 89 -11.69 -0.86 8.17
N CYS A 90 -11.90 -2.11 7.76
CA CYS A 90 -13.12 -2.54 7.08
C CYS A 90 -14.00 -3.34 8.05
N PRO A 91 -15.04 -2.73 8.67
CA PRO A 91 -15.95 -3.43 9.59
C PRO A 91 -16.89 -4.40 8.88
N THR A 92 -17.02 -4.28 7.56
CA THR A 92 -17.80 -5.13 6.67
C THR A 92 -16.90 -5.68 5.56
N ASN A 93 -17.40 -6.62 4.76
CA ASN A 93 -16.71 -7.06 3.54
C ASN A 93 -16.48 -5.84 2.62
N PRO A 94 -15.22 -5.44 2.35
CA PRO A 94 -14.94 -4.28 1.50
C PRO A 94 -15.21 -4.52 0.02
N PHE A 95 -15.51 -5.77 -0.38
CA PHE A 95 -15.86 -6.17 -1.74
C PHE A 95 -17.33 -6.56 -1.89
N ALA A 96 -18.20 -6.15 -0.95
CA ALA A 96 -19.62 -6.50 -0.97
C ALA A 96 -20.41 -5.77 -2.06
N HIS A 97 -19.91 -4.63 -2.50
CA HIS A 97 -20.46 -3.86 -3.60
C HIS A 97 -19.49 -3.94 -4.77
N GLU A 98 -20.00 -4.08 -5.98
CA GLU A 98 -19.21 -3.86 -7.18
C GLU A 98 -18.78 -2.40 -7.17
N GLU A 99 -17.56 -2.14 -6.72
CA GLU A 99 -16.88 -0.91 -7.06
C GLU A 99 -16.50 -1.04 -8.53
N ASP A 100 -16.97 -0.10 -9.35
CA ASP A 100 -16.45 0.08 -10.69
C ASP A 100 -14.93 0.21 -10.54
N HIS A 101 -14.16 -0.72 -11.10
CA HIS A 101 -12.71 -0.61 -11.11
C HIS A 101 -12.37 0.71 -11.81
N SER A 102 -12.11 1.75 -11.03
CA SER A 102 -11.86 3.07 -11.57
C SER A 102 -10.58 2.99 -12.39
N GLU A 103 -10.70 3.37 -13.66
CA GLU A 103 -9.55 3.66 -14.50
C GLU A 103 -8.52 4.48 -13.70
N ALA A 104 -7.22 4.24 -13.91
CA ALA A 104 -6.14 4.94 -13.21
C ALA A 104 -6.04 6.42 -13.65
N TYR A 105 -7.06 7.22 -13.31
CA TYR A 105 -7.34 8.55 -13.85
C TYR A 105 -6.23 9.57 -13.60
N TRP A 106 -5.34 9.30 -12.64
CA TRP A 106 -4.16 10.11 -12.34
C TRP A 106 -3.04 9.95 -13.37
N PHE A 107 -3.14 8.99 -14.29
CA PHE A 107 -2.37 8.96 -15.52
C PHE A 107 -3.13 9.72 -16.62
N PRO A 108 -2.44 10.41 -17.55
CA PRO A 108 -3.07 10.91 -18.77
C PRO A 108 -3.74 9.79 -19.58
N GLU A 109 -4.80 10.09 -20.33
CA GLU A 109 -5.39 9.13 -21.29
C GLU A 109 -4.31 8.63 -22.25
N GLY A 110 -4.17 7.31 -22.38
CA GLY A 110 -3.14 6.72 -23.22
C GLY A 110 -2.69 5.34 -22.75
N GLY A 111 -1.58 4.85 -23.33
CA GLY A 111 -1.10 3.49 -23.10
C GLY A 111 -0.58 3.27 -21.68
N GLN A 112 -0.08 4.32 -21.03
CA GLN A 112 0.35 4.22 -19.62
C GLN A 112 -0.84 3.99 -18.68
N ARG A 113 -1.95 4.70 -18.91
CA ARG A 113 -3.16 4.55 -18.09
C ARG A 113 -3.77 3.16 -18.24
N ASP A 114 -3.85 2.64 -19.46
CA ASP A 114 -4.31 1.25 -19.71
C ASP A 114 -3.38 0.28 -18.95
N PHE A 115 -2.05 0.44 -19.06
CA PHE A 115 -1.10 -0.45 -18.38
C PHE A 115 -1.30 -0.48 -16.87
N VAL A 116 -1.40 0.70 -16.25
CA VAL A 116 -1.57 0.80 -14.80
C VAL A 116 -2.93 0.30 -14.35
N THR A 117 -3.99 0.60 -15.09
CA THR A 117 -5.34 0.08 -14.78
C THR A 117 -5.33 -1.45 -14.78
N GLN A 118 -4.71 -2.06 -15.80
CA GLN A 118 -4.60 -3.51 -15.93
C GLN A 118 -3.69 -4.15 -14.87
N ALA A 119 -2.66 -3.42 -14.41
CA ALA A 119 -1.80 -3.84 -13.29
C ALA A 119 -2.55 -3.81 -11.95
N LEU A 120 -3.31 -2.75 -11.67
CA LEU A 120 -4.06 -2.58 -10.42
C LEU A 120 -5.24 -3.54 -10.30
N GLN A 121 -5.95 -3.81 -11.40
CA GLN A 121 -6.97 -4.86 -11.42
C GLN A 121 -6.38 -6.22 -11.01
N ARG A 122 -5.19 -6.56 -11.52
CA ARG A 122 -4.47 -7.80 -11.14
C ARG A 122 -3.99 -7.77 -9.70
N PHE A 123 -3.58 -6.61 -9.20
CA PHE A 123 -3.16 -6.41 -7.83
C PHE A 123 -4.29 -6.73 -6.84
N ASP A 124 -5.48 -6.18 -7.05
CA ASP A 124 -6.62 -6.33 -6.13
C ASP A 124 -7.38 -7.65 -6.29
N ALA A 125 -7.44 -8.21 -7.50
CA ALA A 125 -8.33 -9.34 -7.83
C ALA A 125 -8.20 -10.55 -6.88
N PRO A 126 -7.00 -11.00 -6.46
CA PRO A 126 -6.93 -12.14 -5.55
C PRO A 126 -7.46 -11.81 -4.14
N ARG A 127 -7.19 -10.61 -3.61
CA ARG A 127 -7.73 -10.18 -2.31
C ARG A 127 -9.24 -10.03 -2.36
N ALA A 128 -9.79 -9.55 -3.48
CA ALA A 128 -11.24 -9.51 -3.72
C ALA A 128 -11.89 -10.91 -3.71
N ARG A 129 -11.14 -11.95 -4.12
CA ARG A 129 -11.61 -13.35 -4.07
C ARG A 129 -11.49 -13.98 -2.68
N MET A 130 -10.39 -13.74 -1.97
CA MET A 130 -10.08 -14.42 -0.70
C MET A 130 -10.55 -13.66 0.56
N GLY A 131 -10.50 -12.33 0.52
CA GLY A 131 -10.70 -11.41 1.63
C GLY A 131 -12.13 -10.83 1.71
N GLN A 132 -13.15 -11.65 1.44
CA GLN A 132 -14.56 -11.23 1.40
C GLN A 132 -15.21 -11.08 2.80
N ARG A 133 -14.43 -10.67 3.80
CA ARG A 133 -14.84 -10.57 5.21
C ARG A 133 -14.38 -9.22 5.79
N PRO A 134 -14.98 -8.77 6.91
CA PRO A 134 -14.40 -7.69 7.70
C PRO A 134 -12.91 -7.93 7.94
N GLN A 135 -12.10 -6.90 7.79
CA GLN A 135 -10.64 -7.01 7.81
C GLN A 135 -9.97 -5.69 8.20
N VAL A 136 -8.73 -5.80 8.66
CA VAL A 136 -7.78 -4.67 8.72
C VAL A 136 -6.72 -4.89 7.64
N TYR A 137 -6.67 -3.99 6.66
CA TYR A 137 -5.74 -4.08 5.53
C TYR A 137 -4.63 -3.04 5.65
N LEU A 138 -3.37 -3.46 5.56
CA LEU A 138 -2.23 -2.53 5.49
C LEU A 138 -2.03 -2.10 4.04
N ASN A 139 -2.47 -0.89 3.71
CA ASN A 139 -2.43 -0.36 2.34
C ASN A 139 -1.07 0.26 2.00
N ILE A 140 -0.52 1.06 2.92
CA ILE A 140 0.79 1.71 2.76
C ILE A 140 1.56 1.56 4.07
N ILE A 141 2.85 1.29 3.96
CA ILE A 141 3.79 1.40 5.07
C ILE A 141 5.16 1.80 4.55
N TYR A 142 5.77 2.76 5.22
CA TYR A 142 7.13 3.16 4.92
C TYR A 142 7.87 3.65 6.16
N THR A 143 9.19 3.63 6.07
CA THR A 143 10.10 4.20 7.04
C THR A 143 11.16 4.97 6.29
N HIS A 144 11.33 6.24 6.65
CA HIS A 144 12.34 7.11 6.09
C HIS A 144 13.72 6.43 6.20
N PRO A 145 14.57 6.47 5.15
CA PRO A 145 15.82 5.71 5.09
C PRO A 145 16.69 5.84 6.35
N ASP A 146 16.83 7.06 6.88
CA ASP A 146 17.65 7.36 8.07
C ASP A 146 17.12 6.76 9.38
N PHE A 147 15.86 6.32 9.41
CA PHE A 147 15.20 5.78 10.60
C PHE A 147 14.91 4.28 10.51
N ARG A 148 15.40 3.61 9.47
CA ARG A 148 15.21 2.16 9.28
C ARG A 148 15.99 1.36 10.32
N ARG A 149 15.54 0.13 10.55
CA ARG A 149 16.14 -0.82 11.52
C ARG A 149 16.13 -0.31 12.97
N MET A 150 15.29 0.69 13.27
CA MET A 150 15.06 1.21 14.62
C MET A 150 13.76 0.69 15.27
N GLY A 151 13.13 -0.34 14.68
CA GLY A 151 11.89 -0.95 15.21
C GLY A 151 10.60 -0.21 14.86
N LEU A 152 10.64 0.81 14.00
CA LEU A 152 9.46 1.63 13.68
C LEU A 152 8.35 0.84 12.95
N GLY A 153 8.75 -0.07 12.06
CA GLY A 153 7.81 -0.99 11.40
C GLY A 153 7.13 -1.94 12.39
N ASP A 154 7.83 -2.38 13.44
CA ASP A 154 7.24 -3.22 14.48
C ASP A 154 6.17 -2.43 15.27
N MET A 155 6.46 -1.17 15.63
CA MET A 155 5.48 -0.32 16.33
C MET A 155 4.20 -0.11 15.52
N ILE A 156 4.32 0.09 14.20
CA ILE A 156 3.18 0.22 13.29
C ILE A 156 2.37 -1.08 13.25
N MET A 157 3.05 -2.24 13.12
CA MET A 157 2.39 -3.55 13.06
C MET A 157 1.68 -3.90 14.35
N ASP A 158 2.29 -3.64 15.52
CA ASP A 158 1.70 -3.91 16.83
C ASP A 158 0.36 -3.18 16.99
N TRP A 159 0.27 -1.93 16.53
CA TRP A 159 -0.99 -1.19 16.53
C TRP A 159 -2.05 -1.85 15.65
N GLY A 160 -1.72 -2.19 14.40
CA GLY A 160 -2.66 -2.79 13.46
C GLY A 160 -3.15 -4.17 13.92
N ILE A 161 -2.27 -4.97 14.52
CA ILE A 161 -2.61 -6.29 15.09
C ILE A 161 -3.56 -6.14 16.28
N ASN A 162 -3.30 -5.19 17.17
CA ASN A 162 -4.20 -4.91 18.28
C ASN A 162 -5.57 -4.43 17.78
N LYS A 163 -5.59 -3.55 16.76
CA LYS A 163 -6.83 -3.09 16.14
C LYS A 163 -7.65 -4.25 15.54
N ALA A 164 -6.99 -5.14 14.79
CA ALA A 164 -7.66 -6.32 14.21
C ALA A 164 -8.16 -7.28 15.29
N LYS A 165 -7.39 -7.47 16.37
CA LYS A 165 -7.77 -8.28 17.53
C LYS A 165 -9.01 -7.71 18.23
N ASP A 166 -9.06 -6.41 18.47
CA ASP A 166 -10.18 -5.74 19.13
C ASP A 166 -11.48 -5.85 18.30
N MET A 167 -11.34 -5.85 16.98
CA MET A 167 -12.45 -6.06 16.04
C MET A 167 -12.80 -7.55 15.84
N GLY A 168 -11.93 -8.47 16.25
CA GLY A 168 -12.10 -9.90 16.00
C GLY A 168 -11.97 -10.29 14.51
N VAL A 169 -11.19 -9.54 13.72
CA VAL A 169 -11.09 -9.69 12.27
C VAL A 169 -9.71 -10.18 11.81
N GLU A 170 -9.65 -10.64 10.56
CA GLU A 170 -8.40 -11.00 9.89
C GLU A 170 -7.65 -9.77 9.36
N MET A 171 -6.40 -9.97 8.98
CA MET A 171 -5.59 -8.92 8.35
C MET A 171 -5.07 -9.36 6.99
N TRP A 172 -4.91 -8.37 6.13
CA TRP A 172 -4.40 -8.53 4.77
C TRP A 172 -3.38 -7.46 4.45
N LEU A 173 -2.47 -7.77 3.53
CA LEU A 173 -1.55 -6.81 2.92
C LEU A 173 -0.97 -7.39 1.64
N ASP A 174 -0.41 -6.52 0.82
CA ASP A 174 0.37 -6.87 -0.36
C ASP A 174 1.82 -6.41 -0.12
N ALA A 175 2.71 -7.37 0.06
CA ALA A 175 4.10 -7.11 0.43
C ALA A 175 5.00 -7.00 -0.81
N THR A 176 5.94 -6.06 -0.76
CA THR A 176 7.15 -6.18 -1.58
C THR A 176 8.08 -7.23 -0.97
N VAL A 177 9.06 -7.71 -1.73
CA VAL A 177 10.08 -8.65 -1.22
C VAL A 177 10.78 -8.16 0.06
N TYR A 178 10.93 -6.83 0.19
CA TYR A 178 11.54 -6.19 1.37
C TYR A 178 10.63 -6.23 2.60
N GLY A 179 9.31 -6.19 2.42
CA GLY A 179 8.32 -6.22 3.49
C GLY A 179 8.06 -7.62 4.03
N VAL A 180 8.14 -8.66 3.20
CA VAL A 180 7.81 -10.06 3.58
C VAL A 180 8.42 -10.50 4.92
N PRO A 181 9.73 -10.27 5.21
CA PRO A 181 10.32 -10.69 6.49
C PRO A 181 9.67 -10.03 7.72
N LEU A 182 9.27 -8.75 7.62
CA LEU A 182 8.59 -8.04 8.71
C LEU A 182 7.23 -8.70 8.98
N TYR A 183 6.45 -8.95 7.94
CA TYR A 183 5.10 -9.48 8.12
C TYR A 183 5.11 -10.93 8.60
N LYS A 184 6.04 -11.76 8.12
CA LYS A 184 6.24 -13.13 8.65
C LYS A 184 6.54 -13.13 10.14
N LYS A 185 7.42 -12.21 10.62
CA LYS A 185 7.70 -12.04 12.05
C LYS A 185 6.42 -11.76 12.86
N HIS A 186 5.46 -11.05 12.26
CA HIS A 186 4.17 -10.69 12.87
C HIS A 186 3.05 -11.72 12.64
N GLY A 187 3.39 -12.91 12.16
CA GLY A 187 2.46 -14.03 12.03
C GLY A 187 1.61 -14.05 10.76
N PHE A 188 1.96 -13.22 9.77
CA PHE A 188 1.39 -13.32 8.43
C PHE A 188 2.01 -14.49 7.65
N VAL A 189 1.21 -15.10 6.79
CA VAL A 189 1.65 -16.12 5.82
C VAL A 189 1.46 -15.59 4.40
N VAL A 190 2.37 -15.94 3.50
CA VAL A 190 2.20 -15.70 2.07
C VAL A 190 1.12 -16.67 1.57
N VAL A 191 0.07 -16.15 0.97
CA VAL A 191 -1.03 -16.95 0.42
C VAL A 191 -1.07 -16.95 -1.10
N ASN A 192 -0.45 -15.94 -1.72
CA ASN A 192 -0.29 -15.86 -3.17
C ASN A 192 0.93 -15.01 -3.52
N GLU A 193 1.70 -15.45 -4.51
CA GLU A 193 2.74 -14.66 -5.16
C GLU A 193 2.15 -14.13 -6.47
N ASN A 194 1.84 -12.83 -6.48
CA ASN A 194 1.08 -12.19 -7.54
C ASN A 194 2.02 -11.44 -8.49
N ASN A 195 2.19 -11.97 -9.70
CA ASN A 195 2.88 -11.26 -10.78
C ASN A 195 1.89 -10.32 -11.46
N LEU A 196 2.15 -9.01 -11.37
CA LEU A 196 1.26 -7.98 -11.88
C LEU A 196 1.46 -7.72 -13.37
N THR A 197 1.72 -8.76 -14.17
CA THR A 197 1.98 -8.65 -15.61
C THR A 197 0.71 -8.19 -16.33
N PRO A 198 0.62 -6.93 -16.80
CA PRO A 198 -0.62 -6.41 -17.38
C PRO A 198 -0.80 -6.93 -18.81
N GLU A 199 -2.06 -7.10 -19.22
CA GLU A 199 -2.40 -7.40 -20.61
C GLU A 199 -3.13 -6.22 -21.22
N ALA A 200 -2.65 -5.75 -22.37
CA ALA A 200 -3.26 -4.63 -23.09
C ALA A 200 -4.70 -4.97 -23.51
N THR A 201 -5.59 -4.00 -23.38
CA THR A 201 -6.99 -4.16 -23.80
C THR A 201 -7.19 -3.90 -25.30
N GLY A 202 -6.17 -3.35 -25.98
CA GLY A 202 -6.18 -3.05 -27.41
C GLY A 202 -4.79 -3.07 -28.04
N GLU A 203 -4.56 -2.20 -29.02
CA GLU A 203 -3.25 -2.07 -29.68
C GLU A 203 -2.18 -1.59 -28.70
N VAL A 204 -1.05 -2.31 -28.66
CA VAL A 204 0.05 -1.99 -27.75
C VAL A 204 0.83 -0.78 -28.27
N SER A 205 0.55 0.39 -27.70
CA SER A 205 1.24 1.64 -28.02
C SER A 205 2.69 1.68 -27.53
N GLU A 206 3.48 2.62 -28.04
CA GLU A 206 4.87 2.83 -27.57
C GLU A 206 4.93 3.26 -26.10
N GLU A 207 3.93 4.01 -25.63
CA GLU A 207 3.78 4.38 -24.22
C GLU A 207 3.61 3.16 -23.31
N TRP A 208 2.78 2.20 -23.74
CA TRP A 208 2.59 0.92 -23.03
C TRP A 208 3.90 0.14 -22.94
N LYS A 209 4.60 -0.02 -24.07
CA LYS A 209 5.88 -0.76 -24.10
C LYS A 209 6.94 -0.10 -23.21
N LYS A 210 6.96 1.23 -23.17
CA LYS A 210 7.91 2.00 -22.35
C LYS A 210 7.66 1.77 -20.86
N ILE A 211 6.42 1.94 -20.40
CA ILE A 211 6.09 1.76 -18.98
C ILE A 211 6.24 0.29 -18.53
N ASP A 212 5.90 -0.67 -19.40
CA ASP A 212 6.13 -2.10 -19.13
C ASP A 212 7.61 -2.37 -18.89
N LYS A 213 8.49 -1.87 -19.77
CA LYS A 213 9.95 -2.01 -19.60
C LYS A 213 10.47 -1.33 -18.33
N GLU A 214 9.88 -0.21 -17.91
CA GLU A 214 10.31 0.56 -16.74
C GLU A 214 9.88 -0.08 -15.42
N LEU A 215 8.69 -0.69 -15.38
CA LEU A 215 8.09 -1.18 -14.14
C LEU A 215 8.22 -2.69 -13.96
N SER A 216 8.20 -3.47 -15.05
CA SER A 216 8.27 -4.92 -14.99
C SER A 216 9.70 -5.43 -14.74
N PRO A 217 9.86 -6.57 -14.02
CA PRO A 217 8.82 -7.36 -13.40
C PRO A 217 8.28 -6.72 -12.11
N MET A 218 6.97 -6.82 -11.91
CA MET A 218 6.30 -6.42 -10.68
C MET A 218 5.71 -7.65 -10.00
N THR A 219 6.24 -7.99 -8.82
CA THR A 219 5.74 -9.10 -8.01
C THR A 219 5.37 -8.59 -6.63
N MET A 220 4.15 -8.91 -6.19
CA MET A 220 3.64 -8.62 -4.86
C MET A 220 3.27 -9.93 -4.17
N TRP A 221 3.62 -10.06 -2.90
CA TRP A 221 3.26 -11.21 -2.09
C TRP A 221 2.06 -10.86 -1.25
N GLN A 222 0.91 -11.42 -1.60
CA GLN A 222 -0.28 -11.30 -0.79
C GLN A 222 -0.10 -12.10 0.48
N MET A 223 -0.28 -11.42 1.59
CA MET A 223 -0.11 -12.01 2.90
C MET A 223 -1.37 -11.83 3.73
N TRP A 224 -1.67 -12.89 4.48
CA TRP A 224 -2.84 -12.97 5.32
C TRP A 224 -2.42 -13.32 6.74
N ARG A 225 -3.14 -12.77 7.70
CA ARG A 225 -3.04 -13.16 9.11
C ARG A 225 -4.45 -13.48 9.61
N PRO A 226 -4.69 -14.68 10.16
CA PRO A 226 -6.02 -15.08 10.62
C PRO A 226 -6.53 -14.20 11.76
N ALA A 227 -7.86 -14.15 11.87
CA ALA A 227 -8.51 -13.67 13.08
C ALA A 227 -8.09 -14.55 14.28
N GLY A 228 -7.88 -13.93 15.44
CA GLY A 228 -7.56 -14.65 16.68
C GLY A 228 -6.08 -15.02 16.90
N GLY A 229 -5.18 -14.84 15.92
CA GLY A 229 -3.76 -15.10 16.16
C GLY A 229 -2.85 -15.17 14.93
N PRO A 230 -1.56 -15.50 15.11
CA PRO A 230 -0.66 -15.86 14.01
C PRO A 230 -1.14 -17.11 13.26
N PHE A 231 -0.82 -17.21 11.97
CA PHE A 231 -1.03 -18.43 11.21
C PHE A 231 -0.20 -19.60 11.77
N GLN A 232 -0.82 -20.78 11.85
CA GLN A 232 -0.17 -22.03 12.26
C GLN A 232 -0.47 -23.13 11.22
N GLU A 233 0.57 -23.66 10.60
CA GLU A 233 0.47 -24.71 9.59
C GLU A 233 -0.16 -25.99 10.20
N GLY A 234 -1.11 -26.59 9.48
CA GLY A 234 -1.85 -27.77 9.91
C GLY A 234 -2.91 -27.51 11.00
N VAL A 235 -2.99 -26.29 11.56
CA VAL A 235 -3.97 -25.92 12.61
C VAL A 235 -4.93 -24.86 12.10
N THR A 236 -4.43 -23.83 11.40
CA THR A 236 -5.26 -22.73 10.89
C THR A 236 -5.82 -23.09 9.51
N THR A 237 -7.14 -23.10 9.38
CA THR A 237 -7.82 -23.23 8.08
C THR A 237 -7.90 -21.87 7.38
N LYS A 238 -7.55 -21.83 6.09
CA LYS A 238 -7.77 -20.64 5.26
C LYS A 238 -9.24 -20.60 4.83
N PRO A 239 -9.99 -19.52 5.10
CA PRO A 239 -11.43 -19.51 4.87
C PRO A 239 -11.88 -19.74 3.42
N TRP A 240 -11.00 -19.53 2.43
CA TRP A 240 -11.30 -19.70 1.00
C TRP A 240 -10.88 -21.07 0.44
N GLU A 241 -10.28 -21.94 1.26
CA GLU A 241 -9.91 -23.31 0.89
C GLU A 241 -10.92 -24.35 1.45
N ALA A 242 -11.91 -23.89 2.23
CA ALA A 242 -12.90 -24.71 2.91
C ALA A 242 -14.17 -24.94 2.08
#